data_AF-A0A3M1HHI1-F1
#
_entry.id   AF-A0A3M1HHI1-F1
#
_cell.length_a   1.000
_cell.length_b   1.000
_cell.length_c   1.000
_cell.angle_alpha   90.00
_cell.angle_beta   90.00
_cell.angle_gamma   90.00
#
_symmetry.space_group_name_H-M   'P 1'
#
loop_
_entity.id
_entity.type
_entity.pdbx_description
1 polymer ?
#
loop_
_entity_poly.entity_id
_entity_poly.type
_entity_poly.pdbx_seq_one_letter_code
_entity_poly.pdbx_strand_id
1 'polypeptide(L)'
;MAGLDIKLKKIAQVNNAGLVELSGAIDGNTIVEFQSSLDDIQKTGISKLVLDFSEVKYVNSTGLGSLVKYADAFRHAGGGVALMNVPAKVKIVIDMLGLNAFLKMCPNLESALEAIEQVAAPQAPPSVTPTKAPVSTRGSLGGRSNPPAPISKNTGTAVAPPPSQPKQTMPPSVGSGLATTCRSCSLEMEIPKPGTYQCPRCFTLITYAPNGEISFKSPEGPQPITMVLNCSPLCTEGLRHFINGFSRRLGLPDNVVMGLDQMIIEISEILRQHVYEGKEDGHYHLMIDASNSKLKIRISDYGKTISPNLKGSLFRKTQQIMPEFECIPHPKGGNIINLARPK
;
A
#
# COMPACT_ATOMS: atom_id res chain seq x y z
N MET A 1 9.60 -24.69 7.04
CA MET A 1 8.99 -23.76 6.06
C MET A 1 7.56 -23.54 6.52
N ALA A 2 7.08 -22.31 6.60
CA ALA A 2 5.71 -22.05 7.07
C ALA A 2 4.74 -22.38 5.94
N GLY A 3 4.12 -23.56 5.99
CA GLY A 3 3.03 -23.92 5.08
C GLY A 3 1.73 -23.20 5.45
N LEU A 4 0.70 -23.38 4.62
CA LEU A 4 -0.65 -22.91 4.88
C LEU A 4 -1.55 -24.13 5.12
N ASP A 5 -2.03 -24.31 6.34
CA ASP A 5 -3.00 -25.35 6.67
C ASP A 5 -4.42 -24.78 6.51
N ILE A 6 -5.27 -25.51 5.79
CA ILE A 6 -6.62 -25.10 5.43
C ILE A 6 -7.59 -26.20 5.84
N LYS A 7 -8.46 -25.91 6.80
CA LYS A 7 -9.46 -26.86 7.30
C LYS A 7 -10.87 -26.37 7.04
N LEU A 8 -11.60 -27.08 6.20
CA LEU A 8 -13.02 -26.82 5.94
C LEU A 8 -13.90 -27.55 6.96
N LYS A 9 -14.83 -26.82 7.57
CA LYS A 9 -15.95 -27.32 8.36
C LYS A 9 -17.26 -26.84 7.74
N LYS A 10 -18.17 -27.76 7.41
CA LYS A 10 -19.52 -27.39 6.95
C LYS A 10 -20.35 -26.87 8.13
N ILE A 11 -21.10 -25.80 7.93
CA ILE A 11 -21.95 -25.22 8.97
C ILE A 11 -23.33 -25.84 8.85
N ALA A 12 -23.68 -26.75 9.76
CA ALA A 12 -24.91 -27.54 9.69
C ALA A 12 -26.21 -26.71 9.74
N GLN A 13 -26.15 -25.50 10.28
CA GLN A 13 -27.31 -24.63 10.52
C GLN A 13 -27.67 -23.72 9.33
N VAL A 14 -26.81 -23.64 8.29
CA VAL A 14 -27.02 -22.74 7.14
C VAL A 14 -26.73 -23.47 5.83
N ASN A 15 -27.66 -23.41 4.88
CA ASN A 15 -27.48 -24.01 3.56
C ASN A 15 -26.30 -23.38 2.82
N ASN A 16 -25.49 -24.23 2.19
CA ASN A 16 -24.34 -23.85 1.37
C ASN A 16 -23.29 -23.00 2.11
N ALA A 17 -23.18 -23.16 3.43
CA ALA A 17 -22.23 -22.42 4.26
C ALA A 17 -21.04 -23.29 4.74
N GLY A 18 -19.85 -22.72 4.67
CA GLY A 18 -18.61 -23.32 5.16
C GLY A 18 -17.80 -22.36 6.02
N LEU A 19 -17.17 -22.90 7.06
CA LEU A 19 -16.14 -22.25 7.86
C LEU A 19 -14.78 -22.83 7.45
N VAL A 20 -13.84 -21.96 7.08
CA VAL A 20 -12.47 -22.36 6.75
C VAL A 20 -11.53 -21.79 7.80
N GLU A 21 -10.86 -22.67 8.53
CA GLU A 21 -9.81 -22.29 9.46
C GLU A 21 -8.48 -22.24 8.70
N LEU A 22 -7.83 -21.08 8.72
CA LEU A 22 -6.57 -20.83 8.04
C LEU A 22 -5.45 -20.69 9.07
N SER A 23 -4.38 -21.45 8.91
CA SER A 23 -3.18 -21.35 9.76
C SER A 23 -1.92 -21.24 8.93
N GLY A 24 -1.08 -20.24 9.22
CA GLY A 24 0.18 -20.02 8.50
C GLY A 24 0.25 -18.65 7.82
N ALA A 25 0.78 -18.60 6.60
CA ALA A 25 0.94 -17.36 5.83
C ALA A 25 0.26 -17.50 4.47
N ILE A 26 -0.37 -16.42 3.98
CA ILE A 26 -0.93 -16.32 2.64
C ILE A 26 -0.02 -15.40 1.82
N ASP A 27 0.95 -16.00 1.13
CA ASP A 27 1.96 -15.27 0.35
C ASP A 27 2.23 -15.96 -0.99
N GLY A 28 3.22 -15.48 -1.75
CA GLY A 28 3.54 -16.02 -3.08
C GLY A 28 3.90 -17.51 -3.09
N ASN A 29 4.34 -18.09 -1.97
CA ASN A 29 4.68 -19.51 -1.88
C ASN A 29 3.46 -20.38 -1.59
N THR A 30 2.50 -19.87 -0.81
CA THR A 30 1.29 -20.60 -0.40
C THR A 30 0.05 -20.26 -1.24
N ILE A 31 0.17 -19.29 -2.15
CA ILE A 31 -0.98 -18.77 -2.91
C ILE A 31 -1.64 -19.83 -3.78
N VAL A 32 -0.87 -20.72 -4.40
CA VAL A 32 -1.41 -21.76 -5.29
C VAL A 32 -2.27 -22.75 -4.49
N GLU A 33 -1.79 -23.15 -3.31
CA GLU A 33 -2.52 -24.03 -2.39
C GLU A 33 -3.80 -23.37 -1.85
N PHE A 34 -3.71 -22.08 -1.51
CA PHE A 34 -4.86 -21.28 -1.08
C PHE A 34 -5.94 -21.20 -2.17
N GLN A 35 -5.56 -20.82 -3.40
CA GLN A 35 -6.47 -20.69 -4.52
C GLN A 35 -7.12 -22.04 -4.88
N SER A 36 -6.32 -23.11 -4.98
CA SER A 36 -6.84 -24.46 -5.27
C SER A 36 -7.85 -24.92 -4.22
N SER A 37 -7.58 -24.66 -2.94
CA SER A 37 -8.49 -25.03 -1.86
C SER A 37 -9.81 -24.28 -1.94
N LEU A 38 -9.79 -22.97 -2.24
CA LEU A 38 -11.02 -22.19 -2.41
C LEU A 38 -11.82 -22.62 -3.65
N ASP A 39 -11.14 -22.94 -4.75
CA ASP A 39 -11.79 -23.49 -5.96
C ASP A 39 -12.47 -24.82 -5.64
N ASP A 40 -11.81 -25.72 -4.91
CA ASP A 40 -12.37 -27.02 -4.54
C ASP A 40 -13.55 -26.89 -3.58
N ILE A 41 -13.47 -25.96 -2.62
CA ILE A 41 -14.60 -25.63 -1.73
C ILE A 41 -15.80 -25.14 -2.55
N GLN A 42 -15.59 -24.26 -3.52
CA GLN A 42 -16.65 -23.75 -4.38
C GLN A 42 -17.31 -24.86 -5.20
N LYS A 43 -16.53 -25.83 -5.72
CA LYS A 43 -17.06 -27.02 -6.42
C LYS A 43 -17.94 -27.91 -5.55
N THR A 44 -17.79 -27.87 -4.22
CA THR A 44 -18.67 -28.62 -3.31
C THR A 44 -20.08 -28.02 -3.15
N GLY A 45 -20.35 -26.88 -3.79
CA GLY A 45 -21.63 -26.17 -3.73
C GLY A 45 -21.74 -25.17 -2.56
N ILE A 46 -20.65 -24.94 -1.83
CA ILE A 46 -20.58 -23.89 -0.82
C ILE A 46 -20.52 -22.53 -1.52
N SER A 47 -21.52 -21.67 -1.29
CA SER A 47 -21.59 -20.30 -1.81
C SER A 47 -21.44 -19.24 -0.72
N LYS A 48 -21.55 -19.63 0.55
CA LYS A 48 -21.35 -18.77 1.72
C LYS A 48 -20.10 -19.23 2.46
N LEU A 49 -19.07 -18.41 2.51
CA LEU A 49 -17.80 -18.79 3.10
C LEU A 49 -17.40 -17.84 4.21
N VAL A 50 -17.07 -18.41 5.36
CA VAL A 50 -16.48 -17.68 6.48
C VAL A 50 -15.03 -18.14 6.62
N LEU A 51 -14.09 -17.21 6.58
CA LEU A 51 -12.67 -17.50 6.76
C LEU A 51 -12.23 -17.05 8.15
N ASP A 52 -11.74 -17.99 8.96
CA ASP A 52 -11.15 -17.71 10.28
C ASP A 52 -9.64 -17.45 10.14
N PHE A 53 -9.24 -16.22 10.47
CA PHE A 53 -7.87 -15.73 10.36
C PHE A 53 -7.09 -15.79 11.69
N SER A 54 -7.64 -16.42 12.73
CA SER A 54 -7.02 -16.49 14.06
C SER A 54 -5.56 -16.94 14.04
N GLU A 55 -5.22 -17.91 13.19
CA GLU A 55 -3.88 -18.48 13.06
C GLU A 55 -3.12 -18.00 11.80
N VAL A 56 -3.65 -16.99 11.10
CA VAL A 56 -2.99 -16.37 9.95
C VAL A 56 -1.98 -15.32 10.44
N LYS A 57 -0.69 -15.55 10.14
CA LYS A 57 0.40 -14.69 10.61
C LYS A 57 0.65 -13.50 9.69
N TYR A 58 0.39 -13.67 8.40
CA TYR A 58 0.75 -12.69 7.37
C TYR A 58 -0.03 -12.91 6.08
N VAL A 59 -0.37 -11.82 5.40
CA VAL A 59 -0.97 -11.81 4.06
C VAL A 59 -0.24 -10.75 3.22
N ASN A 60 0.26 -11.11 2.03
CA ASN A 60 0.88 -10.16 1.10
C ASN A 60 -0.13 -9.59 0.09
N SER A 61 0.34 -8.75 -0.84
CA SER A 61 -0.48 -8.15 -1.89
C SER A 61 -1.21 -9.18 -2.77
N THR A 62 -0.54 -10.26 -3.16
CA THR A 62 -1.13 -11.34 -3.96
C THR A 62 -2.22 -12.09 -3.18
N GLY A 63 -2.00 -12.33 -1.89
CA GLY A 63 -2.98 -12.95 -0.99
C GLY A 63 -4.24 -12.10 -0.84
N LEU A 64 -4.08 -10.79 -0.61
CA LEU A 64 -5.21 -9.85 -0.56
C LEU A 64 -5.96 -9.77 -1.89
N GLY A 65 -5.24 -9.70 -3.02
CA GLY A 65 -5.86 -9.73 -4.35
C GLY A 65 -6.67 -11.01 -4.59
N SER A 66 -6.15 -12.15 -4.14
CA SER A 66 -6.87 -13.42 -4.22
C SER A 66 -8.12 -13.43 -3.35
N LEU A 67 -8.04 -12.93 -2.11
CA LEU A 67 -9.21 -12.81 -1.23
C LEU A 67 -10.32 -11.96 -1.87
N VAL A 68 -9.98 -10.83 -2.49
CA VAL A 68 -10.95 -9.98 -3.20
C VAL A 68 -11.56 -10.72 -4.39
N LYS A 69 -10.74 -11.42 -5.19
CA LYS A 69 -11.21 -12.22 -6.33
C LYS A 69 -12.23 -13.28 -5.88
N TYR A 70 -11.95 -14.01 -4.80
CA TYR A 70 -12.87 -15.04 -4.30
C TYR A 70 -14.10 -14.45 -3.61
N ALA A 71 -13.97 -13.33 -2.90
CA ALA A 71 -15.13 -12.62 -2.38
C ALA A 71 -16.12 -12.27 -3.50
N ASP A 72 -15.62 -11.83 -4.66
CA ASP A 72 -16.43 -11.57 -5.84
C ASP A 72 -17.03 -12.84 -6.46
N ALA A 73 -16.23 -13.91 -6.59
CA ALA A 73 -16.68 -15.19 -7.15
C ALA A 73 -17.80 -15.85 -6.32
N PHE A 74 -17.67 -15.87 -4.98
CA PHE A 74 -18.69 -16.40 -4.08
C PHE A 74 -19.95 -15.52 -4.06
N ARG A 75 -19.79 -14.20 -4.23
CA ARG A 75 -20.91 -13.28 -4.42
C ARG A 75 -21.69 -13.59 -5.70
N HIS A 76 -21.00 -13.86 -6.80
CA HIS A 76 -21.64 -14.28 -8.06
C HIS A 76 -22.33 -15.65 -7.96
N ALA A 77 -21.87 -16.53 -7.05
CA ALA A 77 -22.52 -17.80 -6.72
C ALA A 77 -23.73 -17.65 -5.77
N GLY A 78 -24.19 -16.41 -5.49
CA GLY A 78 -25.37 -16.15 -4.67
C GLY A 78 -25.13 -16.17 -3.15
N GLY A 79 -23.86 -16.06 -2.71
CA GLY A 79 -23.51 -15.89 -1.31
C GLY A 79 -22.45 -14.81 -1.11
N GLY A 80 -21.34 -15.15 -0.47
CA GLY A 80 -20.28 -14.18 -0.19
C GLY A 80 -19.18 -14.74 0.71
N VAL A 81 -18.16 -13.92 0.94
CA VAL A 81 -17.05 -14.22 1.85
C VAL A 81 -17.05 -13.21 3.00
N ALA A 82 -16.97 -13.71 4.23
CA ALA A 82 -16.72 -12.92 5.43
C ALA A 82 -15.46 -13.40 6.14
N LEU A 83 -14.75 -12.48 6.79
CA LEU A 83 -13.54 -12.74 7.54
C LEU A 83 -13.81 -12.62 9.04
N MET A 84 -13.28 -13.55 9.82
CA MET A 84 -13.31 -13.55 11.28
C MET A 84 -11.91 -13.54 11.86
N ASN A 85 -11.77 -13.04 13.09
CA ASN A 85 -10.52 -13.09 13.85
C ASN A 85 -9.31 -12.54 13.09
N VAL A 86 -9.53 -11.52 12.26
CA VAL A 86 -8.47 -10.93 11.42
C VAL A 86 -7.42 -10.23 12.29
N PRO A 87 -6.13 -10.60 12.21
CA PRO A 87 -5.08 -9.94 12.96
C PRO A 87 -5.02 -8.44 12.67
N ALA A 88 -4.73 -7.63 13.69
CA ALA A 88 -4.71 -6.16 13.58
C ALA A 88 -3.84 -5.66 12.41
N LYS A 89 -2.69 -6.30 12.14
CA LYS A 89 -1.80 -5.96 11.02
C LYS A 89 -2.49 -6.15 9.67
N VAL A 90 -3.22 -7.25 9.49
CA VAL A 90 -3.96 -7.54 8.24
C VAL A 90 -5.14 -6.60 8.11
N LYS A 91 -5.87 -6.35 9.20
CA LYS A 91 -6.99 -5.40 9.25
C LYS A 91 -6.57 -3.99 8.81
N ILE A 92 -5.47 -3.45 9.35
CA ILE A 92 -4.95 -2.12 8.96
C ILE A 92 -4.68 -2.06 7.45
N VAL A 93 -4.12 -3.12 6.87
CA VAL A 93 -3.84 -3.15 5.43
C VAL A 93 -5.14 -3.18 4.61
N ILE A 94 -6.13 -4.00 5.00
CA ILE A 94 -7.46 -4.04 4.37
C ILE A 94 -8.13 -2.66 4.44
N ASP A 95 -8.10 -2.01 5.60
CA ASP A 95 -8.67 -0.68 5.83
C ASP A 95 -7.98 0.39 4.98
N MET A 96 -6.65 0.41 4.97
CA MET A 96 -5.85 1.37 4.19
C MET A 96 -6.06 1.24 2.68
N LEU A 97 -6.28 0.02 2.19
CA LEU A 97 -6.56 -0.25 0.79
C LEU A 97 -8.04 -0.07 0.41
N GLY A 98 -8.91 0.26 1.37
CA GLY A 98 -10.35 0.44 1.13
C GLY A 98 -11.07 -0.86 0.74
N LEU A 99 -10.52 -2.02 1.11
CA LEU A 99 -11.06 -3.33 0.70
C LEU A 99 -12.27 -3.79 1.52
N ASN A 100 -12.70 -3.00 2.50
CA ASN A 100 -13.87 -3.25 3.35
C ASN A 100 -15.19 -3.44 2.56
N ALA A 101 -15.27 -2.89 1.35
CA ALA A 101 -16.43 -3.08 0.47
C ALA A 101 -16.54 -4.52 -0.07
N PHE A 102 -15.42 -5.25 -0.12
CA PHE A 102 -15.35 -6.62 -0.65
C PHE A 102 -15.14 -7.65 0.46
N LEU A 103 -14.36 -7.31 1.48
CA LEU A 103 -13.98 -8.20 2.57
C LEU A 103 -14.62 -7.73 3.88
N LYS A 104 -15.82 -8.22 4.16
CA LYS A 104 -16.51 -7.91 5.42
C LYS A 104 -15.79 -8.60 6.58
N MET A 105 -15.32 -7.83 7.54
CA MET A 105 -14.72 -8.34 8.78
C MET A 105 -15.77 -8.34 9.90
N CYS A 106 -16.04 -9.51 10.46
CA CYS A 106 -17.09 -9.72 11.45
C CYS A 106 -16.51 -10.23 12.77
N PRO A 107 -17.10 -9.86 13.92
CA PRO A 107 -16.57 -10.22 15.24
C PRO A 107 -16.82 -11.69 15.61
N ASN A 108 -17.84 -12.32 15.04
CA ASN A 108 -18.22 -13.70 15.35
C ASN A 108 -18.90 -14.35 14.13
N LEU A 109 -19.12 -15.67 14.23
CA LEU A 109 -19.67 -16.49 13.16
C LEU A 109 -21.09 -16.09 12.78
N GLU A 110 -21.92 -15.73 13.76
CA GLU A 110 -23.32 -15.33 13.54
C GLU A 110 -23.38 -14.05 12.69
N SER A 111 -22.66 -13.00 13.08
CA SER A 111 -22.56 -11.76 12.30
C SER A 111 -21.93 -11.98 10.93
N ALA A 112 -20.97 -12.90 10.80
CA ALA A 112 -20.36 -13.24 9.51
C ALA A 112 -21.39 -13.87 8.56
N LEU A 113 -22.21 -14.80 9.07
CA LEU A 113 -23.28 -15.45 8.33
C LEU A 113 -24.36 -14.45 7.91
N GLU A 114 -24.83 -13.59 8.83
CA GLU A 114 -25.78 -12.53 8.50
C GLU A 114 -25.25 -11.58 7.42
N ALA A 115 -23.97 -11.21 7.52
CA ALA A 115 -23.34 -10.28 6.60
C ALA A 115 -23.23 -10.80 5.16
N ILE A 116 -23.19 -12.12 4.98
CA ILE A 116 -23.16 -12.81 3.68
C ILE A 116 -24.54 -13.35 3.25
N GLU A 117 -25.49 -13.46 4.18
CA GLU A 117 -26.92 -13.73 3.91
C GLU A 117 -27.56 -12.56 3.15
N GLN A 118 -27.22 -11.33 3.52
CA GLN A 118 -27.78 -10.10 2.93
C GLN A 118 -27.14 -9.66 1.60
N VAL A 119 -26.23 -10.44 1.02
CA VAL A 119 -25.56 -10.11 -0.26
C VAL A 119 -26.28 -10.76 -1.46
N ALA A 120 -27.56 -11.07 -1.31
CA ALA A 120 -28.41 -11.43 -2.43
C ALA A 120 -28.66 -10.19 -3.33
N ALA A 121 -27.92 -10.15 -4.45
CA ALA A 121 -27.98 -9.26 -5.62
C ALA A 121 -27.26 -7.89 -5.53
N PRO A 122 -26.24 -7.64 -6.38
CA PRO A 122 -25.80 -6.28 -6.69
C PRO A 122 -26.89 -5.52 -7.45
N GLN A 123 -27.25 -4.34 -6.96
CA GLN A 123 -27.80 -3.29 -7.81
C GLN A 123 -26.75 -2.95 -8.87
N ALA A 124 -27.19 -2.89 -10.13
CA ALA A 124 -26.34 -2.56 -11.26
C ALA A 124 -25.64 -1.20 -11.04
N PRO A 125 -24.37 -1.05 -11.44
CA PRO A 125 -23.72 0.26 -11.44
C PRO A 125 -24.51 1.22 -12.35
N PRO A 126 -24.60 2.52 -12.02
CA PRO A 126 -25.26 3.49 -12.89
C PRO A 126 -24.53 3.53 -14.23
N SER A 127 -25.28 3.18 -15.29
CA SER A 127 -24.84 3.24 -16.68
C SER A 127 -24.42 4.66 -17.04
N VAL A 128 -23.11 4.92 -17.05
CA VAL A 128 -22.57 6.13 -17.67
C VAL A 128 -22.75 5.96 -19.17
N THR A 129 -23.78 6.61 -19.70
CA THR A 129 -24.04 6.64 -21.13
C THR A 129 -23.07 7.66 -21.74
N PRO A 130 -22.33 7.34 -22.82
CA PRO A 130 -21.46 8.31 -23.47
C PRO A 130 -22.33 9.32 -24.23
N THR A 131 -22.56 10.48 -23.63
CA THR A 131 -23.19 11.60 -24.34
C THR A 131 -22.20 12.13 -25.38
N LYS A 132 -22.58 11.94 -26.65
CA LYS A 132 -21.95 12.57 -27.81
C LYS A 132 -21.83 14.08 -27.59
N ALA A 133 -20.63 14.60 -27.74
CA ALA A 133 -20.40 16.04 -27.89
C ALA A 133 -21.05 16.55 -29.19
N PRO A 134 -21.78 17.67 -29.17
CA PRO A 134 -21.94 18.51 -30.35
C PRO A 134 -20.88 19.62 -30.33
N VAL A 135 -20.21 19.73 -31.47
CA VAL A 135 -19.39 20.88 -31.87
C VAL A 135 -20.31 22.09 -32.08
N SER A 136 -19.97 23.26 -31.51
CA SER A 136 -20.51 24.55 -31.93
C SER A 136 -19.54 25.71 -31.64
N THR A 137 -18.89 26.12 -32.73
CA THR A 137 -18.57 27.50 -33.20
C THR A 137 -18.39 28.69 -32.24
N ARG A 138 -17.21 29.33 -32.43
CA ARG A 138 -16.79 30.74 -32.22
C ARG A 138 -17.84 31.81 -31.92
N GLY A 139 -17.47 32.71 -31.00
CA GLY A 139 -17.95 34.10 -30.90
C GLY A 139 -17.19 34.87 -29.80
N SER A 140 -16.82 36.13 -30.06
CA SER A 140 -15.74 36.89 -29.42
C SER A 140 -16.20 38.08 -28.56
N LEU A 141 -15.33 38.53 -27.65
CA LEU A 141 -15.15 39.88 -27.06
C LEU A 141 -16.07 40.40 -25.92
N GLY A 142 -15.44 40.63 -24.75
CA GLY A 142 -15.35 41.96 -24.14
C GLY A 142 -16.10 42.23 -22.81
N GLY A 143 -15.37 42.69 -21.77
CA GLY A 143 -15.88 43.74 -20.86
C GLY A 143 -15.94 43.47 -19.33
N ARG A 144 -14.83 43.76 -18.64
CA ARG A 144 -14.63 44.46 -17.33
C ARG A 144 -15.56 44.27 -16.09
N SER A 145 -14.86 43.99 -14.97
CA SER A 145 -14.93 44.53 -13.58
C SER A 145 -16.04 44.16 -12.56
N ASN A 146 -15.54 43.65 -11.41
CA ASN A 146 -16.05 43.44 -10.02
C ASN A 146 -17.02 44.48 -9.42
N PRO A 147 -17.70 44.25 -8.25
CA PRO A 147 -17.29 43.44 -7.06
C PRO A 147 -18.39 42.56 -6.40
N PRO A 148 -18.09 41.77 -5.33
CA PRO A 148 -19.08 40.94 -4.64
C PRO A 148 -19.70 41.66 -3.42
N ALA A 149 -20.95 41.31 -3.10
CA ALA A 149 -21.65 41.66 -1.87
C ALA A 149 -22.18 40.40 -1.15
N PRO A 150 -22.44 40.45 0.17
CA PRO A 150 -22.40 39.30 1.09
C PRO A 150 -23.80 38.76 1.46
N ILE A 151 -23.85 37.87 2.50
CA ILE A 151 -24.99 37.27 3.25
C ILE A 151 -25.06 35.74 2.99
N SER A 152 -25.13 34.79 3.95
CA SER A 152 -25.76 34.80 5.28
C SER A 152 -25.13 33.86 6.30
N LYS A 153 -25.43 34.13 7.57
CA LYS A 153 -25.15 33.34 8.79
C LYS A 153 -26.15 32.19 8.96
N ASN A 154 -25.71 31.07 9.54
CA ASN A 154 -26.53 30.12 10.31
C ASN A 154 -25.58 29.36 11.26
N THR A 155 -25.40 29.70 12.54
CA THR A 155 -26.15 29.31 13.77
C THR A 155 -26.52 27.83 13.95
N GLY A 156 -26.01 27.25 15.04
CA GLY A 156 -26.42 26.00 15.71
C GLY A 156 -25.71 24.75 15.20
N THR A 157 -25.17 23.82 16.01
CA THR A 157 -25.19 23.58 17.46
C THR A 157 -24.12 22.51 17.71
N ALA A 158 -23.34 22.64 18.79
CA ALA A 158 -22.39 21.62 19.22
C ALA A 158 -23.13 20.39 19.75
N VAL A 159 -22.82 19.20 19.23
CA VAL A 159 -23.29 17.92 19.77
C VAL A 159 -22.13 17.27 20.52
N ALA A 160 -22.38 16.92 21.77
CA ALA A 160 -21.43 16.31 22.70
C ALA A 160 -20.98 14.90 22.26
N PRO A 161 -19.78 14.45 22.66
CA PRO A 161 -19.33 13.09 22.38
C PRO A 161 -20.11 12.04 23.21
N PRO A 162 -20.34 10.83 22.67
CA PRO A 162 -21.00 9.74 23.39
C PRO A 162 -20.09 9.12 24.49
N PRO A 163 -20.68 8.43 25.49
CA PRO A 163 -19.99 8.01 26.70
C PRO A 163 -18.99 6.87 26.48
N SER A 164 -17.92 6.89 27.27
CA SER A 164 -16.85 5.90 27.32
C SER A 164 -17.37 4.53 27.77
N GLN A 165 -17.17 3.48 26.96
CA GLN A 165 -17.44 2.10 27.37
C GLN A 165 -16.30 1.53 28.24
N PRO A 166 -16.59 0.55 29.14
CA PRO A 166 -15.61 0.00 30.07
C PRO A 166 -14.55 -0.85 29.36
N LYS A 167 -13.29 -0.74 29.81
CA LYS A 167 -12.16 -1.56 29.36
C LYS A 167 -12.46 -3.05 29.56
N GLN A 168 -12.63 -3.80 28.47
CA GLN A 168 -12.55 -5.26 28.49
C GLN A 168 -11.09 -5.66 28.41
N THR A 169 -10.59 -6.30 29.46
CA THR A 169 -9.27 -6.92 29.51
C THR A 169 -9.27 -8.19 28.65
N MET A 170 -8.56 -8.15 27.52
CA MET A 170 -8.25 -9.33 26.71
C MET A 170 -7.20 -10.21 27.43
N PRO A 171 -7.26 -11.55 27.27
CA PRO A 171 -6.20 -12.44 27.74
C PRO A 171 -4.91 -12.21 26.93
N PRO A 172 -3.72 -12.39 27.53
CA PRO A 172 -2.46 -12.17 26.84
C PRO A 172 -2.22 -13.30 25.82
N SER A 173 -2.22 -12.97 24.53
CA SER A 173 -1.80 -13.89 23.46
C SER A 173 -0.27 -13.85 23.31
N VAL A 174 0.31 -15.04 23.24
CA VAL A 174 1.76 -15.27 23.29
C VAL A 174 2.36 -15.09 21.89
N GLY A 175 3.01 -13.93 21.73
CA GLY A 175 4.07 -13.65 20.78
C GLY A 175 4.75 -12.39 21.32
N SER A 176 5.96 -12.50 21.84
CA SER A 176 6.60 -11.46 22.68
C SER A 176 7.08 -10.25 21.87
N GLY A 177 6.19 -9.64 21.09
CA GLY A 177 6.36 -8.30 20.58
C GLY A 177 6.10 -7.29 21.69
N LEU A 178 6.90 -6.22 21.71
CA LEU A 178 6.70 -5.12 22.64
C LEU A 178 5.59 -4.23 22.12
N ALA A 179 4.41 -4.33 22.75
CA ALA A 179 3.33 -3.38 22.53
C ALA A 179 3.77 -2.00 23.07
N THR A 180 3.76 -0.98 22.21
CA THR A 180 4.19 0.37 22.56
C THR A 180 3.36 1.43 21.85
N THR A 181 3.33 2.63 22.41
CA THR A 181 2.68 3.79 21.81
C THR A 181 3.76 4.76 21.32
N CYS A 182 3.65 5.22 20.08
CA CYS A 182 4.54 6.26 19.55
C CYS A 182 4.34 7.57 20.32
N ARG A 183 5.40 8.08 20.97
CA ARG A 183 5.32 9.32 21.77
C ARG A 183 5.02 10.60 20.99
N SER A 184 5.16 10.57 19.66
CA SER A 184 5.00 11.78 18.84
C SER A 184 3.63 11.89 18.17
N CYS A 185 2.94 10.77 17.92
CA CYS A 185 1.63 10.77 17.23
C CYS A 185 0.58 9.86 17.87
N SER A 186 0.91 9.28 19.02
CA SER A 186 0.06 8.39 19.81
C SER A 186 -0.42 7.13 19.08
N LEU A 187 0.23 6.74 17.98
CA LEU A 187 -0.08 5.49 17.30
C LEU A 187 0.32 4.30 18.17
N GLU A 188 -0.63 3.41 18.44
CA GLU A 188 -0.38 2.11 19.05
C GLU A 188 0.20 1.13 18.02
N MET A 189 1.29 0.46 18.38
CA MET A 189 1.99 -0.46 17.50
C MET A 189 2.75 -1.52 18.28
N GLU A 190 3.15 -2.58 17.60
CA GLU A 190 3.85 -3.72 18.18
C GLU A 190 5.23 -3.86 17.53
N ILE A 191 6.29 -3.89 18.35
CA ILE A 191 7.66 -4.07 17.90
C ILE A 191 8.07 -5.53 18.09
N PRO A 192 8.32 -6.30 17.02
CA PRO A 192 8.45 -7.76 17.12
C PRO A 192 9.75 -8.23 17.80
N LYS A 193 10.82 -7.43 17.76
CA LYS A 193 12.11 -7.76 18.37
C LYS A 193 12.93 -6.50 18.64
N PRO A 194 13.96 -6.56 19.51
CA PRO A 194 14.90 -5.46 19.66
C PRO A 194 15.47 -5.01 18.32
N GLY A 195 15.55 -3.70 18.12
CA GLY A 195 15.96 -3.08 16.86
C GLY A 195 15.46 -1.65 16.72
N THR A 196 15.75 -1.07 15.56
CA THR A 196 15.35 0.29 15.20
C THR A 196 14.22 0.24 14.17
N TYR A 197 13.13 0.93 14.47
CA TYR A 197 11.90 0.96 13.69
C TYR A 197 11.49 2.41 13.42
N GLN A 198 10.63 2.62 12.43
CA GLN A 198 10.02 3.92 12.17
C GLN A 198 8.51 3.82 12.40
N CYS A 199 7.94 4.82 13.08
CA CYS A 199 6.50 4.95 13.20
C CYS A 199 5.89 5.15 11.79
N PRO A 200 4.92 4.32 11.37
CA PRO A 200 4.33 4.44 10.03
C PRO A 200 3.46 5.69 9.85
N ARG A 201 3.08 6.37 10.95
CA ARG A 201 2.26 7.59 10.90
C ARG A 201 3.08 8.87 10.85
N CYS A 202 4.13 8.97 11.67
CA CYS A 202 4.89 10.22 11.83
C CYS A 202 6.41 10.06 11.66
N PHE A 203 6.86 8.88 11.24
CA PHE A 203 8.27 8.54 10.99
C PHE A 203 9.21 8.66 12.20
N THR A 204 8.67 8.90 13.42
CA THR A 204 9.44 8.87 14.66
C THR A 204 10.23 7.57 14.76
N LEU A 205 11.54 7.71 14.98
CA LEU A 205 12.44 6.60 15.16
C LEU A 205 12.19 5.98 16.54
N ILE A 206 12.01 4.67 16.58
CA ILE A 206 11.76 3.91 17.79
C ILE A 206 12.87 2.90 17.93
N THR A 207 13.69 3.02 18.98
CA THR A 207 14.76 2.08 19.27
C THR A 207 14.35 1.24 20.47
N TYR A 208 14.14 -0.04 20.24
CA TYR A 208 13.91 -1.05 21.27
C TYR A 208 15.24 -1.77 21.53
N ALA A 209 15.87 -1.46 22.67
CA ALA A 209 17.13 -2.07 23.06
C ALA A 209 16.94 -3.47 23.67
N PRO A 210 17.93 -4.38 23.55
CA PRO A 210 17.82 -5.75 24.09
C PRO A 210 17.60 -5.83 25.61
N ASN A 211 17.92 -4.75 26.34
CA ASN A 211 17.71 -4.62 27.79
C ASN A 211 16.26 -4.28 28.18
N GLY A 212 15.33 -4.16 27.22
CA GLY A 212 13.95 -3.75 27.50
C GLY A 212 13.66 -2.27 27.30
N GLU A 213 14.68 -1.43 27.12
CA GLU A 213 14.53 0.02 27.04
C GLU A 213 14.00 0.46 25.67
N ILE A 214 13.07 1.41 25.67
CA ILE A 214 12.54 2.03 24.45
C ILE A 214 12.86 3.52 24.46
N SER A 215 13.49 3.99 23.38
CA SER A 215 13.66 5.42 23.12
C SER A 215 12.92 5.83 21.86
N PHE A 216 12.42 7.07 21.88
CA PHE A 216 11.72 7.70 20.77
C PHE A 216 12.49 8.93 20.36
N LYS A 217 12.86 9.01 19.09
CA LYS A 217 13.47 10.19 18.51
C LYS A 217 12.56 10.70 17.39
N SER A 218 11.86 11.79 17.68
CA SER A 218 11.12 12.52 16.64
C SER A 218 12.11 12.94 15.56
N PRO A 219 11.70 12.93 14.28
CA PRO A 219 12.60 13.33 13.24
C PRO A 219 12.85 14.84 13.31
N GLU A 220 14.12 15.22 13.37
CA GLU A 220 14.53 16.62 13.29
C GLU A 220 14.69 16.97 11.80
N GLY A 221 13.66 17.59 11.22
CA GLY A 221 13.66 18.07 9.84
C GLY A 221 12.75 17.31 8.87
N PRO A 222 12.67 17.78 7.61
CA PRO A 222 11.79 17.20 6.61
C PRO A 222 12.16 15.75 6.31
N GLN A 223 11.15 14.88 6.32
CA GLN A 223 11.35 13.45 6.08
C GLN A 223 11.70 13.16 4.62
N PRO A 224 12.50 12.11 4.37
CA PRO A 224 12.67 11.59 3.02
C PRO A 224 11.31 11.23 2.41
N ILE A 225 11.12 11.63 1.17
CA ILE A 225 9.93 11.30 0.39
C ILE A 225 10.13 9.88 -0.13
N THR A 226 9.20 8.99 0.17
CA THR A 226 9.26 7.59 -0.27
C THR A 226 8.02 7.26 -1.09
N MET A 227 8.20 6.61 -2.24
CA MET A 227 7.11 6.15 -3.11
C MET A 227 7.49 4.88 -3.85
N VAL A 228 6.48 4.12 -4.27
CA VAL A 228 6.64 2.96 -5.15
C VAL A 228 6.05 3.32 -6.50
N LEU A 229 6.80 3.10 -7.56
CA LEU A 229 6.42 3.45 -8.92
C LEU A 229 6.55 2.23 -9.82
N ASN A 230 5.62 2.09 -10.77
CA ASN A 230 5.74 1.09 -11.82
C ASN A 230 6.71 1.60 -12.91
N CYS A 231 7.36 0.69 -13.62
CA CYS A 231 8.25 0.95 -14.74
C CYS A 231 7.45 1.25 -16.04
N SER A 232 6.50 2.17 -15.97
CA SER A 232 5.72 2.63 -17.13
C SER A 232 6.16 4.02 -17.61
N PRO A 233 5.96 4.35 -18.90
CA PRO A 233 6.20 5.69 -19.43
C PRO A 233 5.42 6.77 -18.67
N LEU A 234 4.18 6.47 -18.27
CA LEU A 234 3.32 7.40 -17.53
C LEU A 234 3.90 7.71 -16.13
N CYS A 235 4.34 6.70 -15.39
CA CYS A 235 4.97 6.91 -14.09
C CYS A 235 6.30 7.67 -14.22
N THR A 236 7.03 7.45 -15.30
CA THR A 236 8.26 8.19 -15.62
C THR A 236 7.96 9.68 -15.83
N GLU A 237 6.94 10.02 -16.61
CA GLU A 237 6.50 11.41 -16.83
C GLU A 237 6.07 12.09 -15.53
N GLY A 238 5.26 11.41 -14.72
CA GLY A 238 4.85 11.92 -13.40
C GLY A 238 6.05 12.20 -12.48
N LEU A 239 7.02 11.28 -12.44
CA LEU A 239 8.24 11.44 -11.64
C LEU A 239 9.09 12.61 -12.14
N ARG A 240 9.20 12.82 -13.45
CA ARG A 240 9.92 13.97 -14.03
C ARG A 240 9.33 15.30 -13.57
N HIS A 241 8.01 15.47 -13.66
CA HIS A 241 7.36 16.69 -13.19
C HIS A 241 7.55 16.91 -11.69
N PHE A 242 7.43 15.84 -10.90
CA PHE A 242 7.66 15.89 -9.46
C PHE A 242 9.09 16.33 -9.13
N ILE A 243 10.10 15.67 -9.70
CA ILE A 243 11.51 16.00 -9.46
C ILE A 243 11.84 17.41 -9.94
N ASN A 244 11.28 17.87 -11.06
CA ASN A 244 11.50 19.21 -11.58
C ASN A 244 10.96 20.28 -10.61
N GLY A 245 9.70 20.16 -10.20
CA GLY A 245 9.07 21.08 -9.24
C GLY A 245 9.75 21.03 -7.87
N PHE A 246 10.06 19.84 -7.38
CA PHE A 246 10.77 19.63 -6.12
C PHE A 246 12.16 20.26 -6.13
N SER A 247 12.94 20.03 -7.19
CA SER A 247 14.30 20.56 -7.34
C SER A 247 14.32 22.09 -7.43
N ARG A 248 13.36 22.69 -8.14
CA ARG A 248 13.19 24.15 -8.18
C ARG A 248 12.84 24.72 -6.80
N ARG A 249 11.96 24.04 -6.06
CA ARG A 249 11.58 24.46 -4.70
C ARG A 249 12.74 24.35 -3.70
N LEU A 250 13.67 23.44 -3.93
CA LEU A 250 14.94 23.34 -3.20
C LEU A 250 15.95 24.44 -3.57
N GLY A 251 15.69 25.25 -4.59
CA GLY A 251 16.60 26.31 -5.05
C GLY A 251 17.73 25.82 -5.96
N LEU A 252 17.58 24.64 -6.58
CA LEU A 252 18.60 24.12 -7.48
C LEU A 252 18.69 24.92 -8.79
N PRO A 253 19.91 25.14 -9.35
CA PRO A 253 20.10 25.82 -10.63
C PRO A 253 19.37 25.14 -11.80
N ASP A 254 18.92 25.90 -12.80
CA ASP A 254 18.14 25.36 -13.93
C ASP A 254 18.86 24.27 -14.72
N ASN A 255 20.16 24.42 -14.96
CA ASN A 255 20.97 23.40 -15.64
C ASN A 255 21.00 22.08 -14.87
N VAL A 256 21.02 22.15 -13.53
CA VAL A 256 20.93 20.98 -12.66
C VAL A 256 19.54 20.36 -12.72
N VAL A 257 18.48 21.17 -12.68
CA VAL A 257 17.09 20.69 -12.78
C VAL A 257 16.87 19.96 -14.11
N MET A 258 17.38 20.51 -15.22
CA MET A 258 17.35 19.85 -16.54
C MET A 258 18.17 18.56 -16.57
N GLY A 259 19.33 18.55 -15.91
CA GLY A 259 20.15 17.34 -15.74
C GLY A 259 19.40 16.24 -14.98
N LEU A 260 18.73 16.59 -13.88
CA LEU A 260 17.91 15.66 -13.10
C LEU A 260 16.74 15.10 -13.92
N ASP A 261 16.08 15.91 -14.76
CA ASP A 261 15.05 15.43 -15.69
C ASP A 261 15.60 14.36 -16.65
N GLN A 262 16.77 14.61 -17.26
CA GLN A 262 17.43 13.68 -18.16
C GLN A 262 17.90 12.40 -17.47
N MET A 263 18.37 12.52 -16.22
CA MET A 263 18.75 11.38 -15.38
C MET A 263 17.54 10.48 -15.09
N ILE A 264 16.37 11.05 -14.76
CA ILE A 264 15.16 10.25 -14.50
C ILE A 264 14.74 9.47 -15.76
N ILE A 265 14.82 10.09 -16.94
CA ILE A 265 14.55 9.39 -18.21
C ILE A 265 15.53 8.23 -18.42
N GLU A 266 16.83 8.48 -18.25
CA GLU A 266 17.88 7.46 -18.43
C GLU A 266 17.66 6.27 -17.48
N ILE A 267 17.50 6.54 -16.17
CA ILE A 267 17.31 5.47 -15.19
C ILE A 267 16.02 4.69 -15.46
N SER A 268 14.92 5.38 -15.76
CA SER A 268 13.63 4.70 -16.00
C SER A 268 13.70 3.80 -17.23
N GLU A 269 14.38 4.22 -18.29
CA GLU A 269 14.58 3.40 -19.49
C GLU A 269 15.51 2.21 -19.20
N ILE A 270 16.56 2.40 -18.40
CA ILE A 270 17.44 1.30 -17.96
C ILE A 270 16.64 0.26 -17.18
N LEU A 271 15.85 0.68 -16.20
CA LEU A 271 15.02 -0.23 -15.41
C LEU A 271 14.03 -0.98 -16.32
N ARG A 272 13.35 -0.26 -17.21
CA ARG A 272 12.38 -0.87 -18.12
C ARG A 272 13.04 -1.89 -19.04
N GLN A 273 14.16 -1.57 -19.69
CA GLN A 273 14.77 -2.43 -20.70
C GLN A 273 15.64 -3.54 -20.12
N HIS A 274 16.50 -3.21 -19.15
CA HIS A 274 17.54 -4.11 -18.65
C HIS A 274 17.16 -4.85 -17.37
N VAL A 275 16.23 -4.31 -16.58
CA VAL A 275 15.80 -4.91 -15.31
C VAL A 275 14.48 -5.67 -15.48
N TYR A 276 13.52 -5.09 -16.21
CA TYR A 276 12.16 -5.63 -16.39
C TYR A 276 11.83 -6.09 -17.82
N GLU A 277 12.81 -6.06 -18.73
CA GLU A 277 12.69 -6.62 -20.09
C GLU A 277 11.49 -6.07 -20.90
N GLY A 278 11.20 -4.79 -20.73
CA GLY A 278 10.11 -4.07 -21.40
C GLY A 278 8.76 -4.18 -20.69
N LYS A 279 8.64 -4.97 -19.62
CA LYS A 279 7.38 -5.12 -18.88
C LYS A 279 7.07 -3.90 -18.02
N GLU A 280 5.82 -3.45 -18.04
CA GLU A 280 5.36 -2.26 -17.30
C GLU A 280 4.83 -2.57 -15.89
N ASP A 281 4.69 -3.85 -15.53
CA ASP A 281 4.27 -4.32 -14.21
C ASP A 281 5.41 -4.40 -13.18
N GLY A 282 6.65 -4.23 -13.64
CA GLY A 282 7.82 -4.03 -12.79
C GLY A 282 7.67 -2.78 -11.92
N HIS A 283 8.14 -2.84 -10.68
CA HIS A 283 8.03 -1.73 -9.74
C HIS A 283 9.32 -1.51 -8.96
N TYR A 284 9.63 -0.25 -8.69
CA TYR A 284 10.80 0.15 -7.89
C TYR A 284 10.40 1.08 -6.76
N HIS A 285 11.14 1.00 -5.67
CA HIS A 285 11.04 1.88 -4.52
C HIS A 285 11.96 3.08 -4.74
N LEU A 286 11.40 4.28 -4.70
CA LEU A 286 12.11 5.54 -4.77
C LEU A 286 12.12 6.21 -3.39
N MET A 287 13.29 6.64 -2.95
CA MET A 287 13.47 7.48 -1.77
C MET A 287 14.25 8.73 -2.15
N ILE A 288 13.72 9.91 -1.80
CA ILE A 288 14.34 11.21 -2.04
C ILE A 288 14.56 11.89 -0.69
N ASP A 289 15.81 12.10 -0.33
CA ASP A 289 16.19 12.77 0.91
C ASP A 289 16.86 14.10 0.59
N ALA A 290 16.22 15.18 1.04
CA ALA A 290 16.75 16.54 0.98
C ALA A 290 16.77 17.18 2.37
N SER A 291 16.85 16.38 3.44
CA SER A 291 16.91 16.89 4.83
C SER A 291 18.22 17.64 5.11
N ASN A 292 19.32 17.21 4.50
CA ASN A 292 20.67 17.70 4.75
C ASN A 292 21.17 18.64 3.64
N SER A 293 22.45 19.00 3.65
CA SER A 293 23.12 19.79 2.60
C SER A 293 23.22 19.11 1.23
N LYS A 294 22.85 17.82 1.15
CA LYS A 294 22.85 17.03 -0.08
C LYS A 294 21.44 16.64 -0.48
N LEU A 295 21.19 16.59 -1.79
CA LEU A 295 20.08 15.86 -2.39
C LEU A 295 20.53 14.42 -2.59
N LYS A 296 19.84 13.47 -1.96
CA LYS A 296 20.05 12.03 -2.15
C LYS A 296 18.81 11.42 -2.80
N ILE A 297 19.03 10.57 -3.79
CA ILE A 297 17.98 9.78 -4.43
C ILE A 297 18.44 8.32 -4.37
N ARG A 298 17.59 7.46 -3.84
CA ARG A 298 17.83 6.02 -3.80
C ARG A 298 16.71 5.32 -4.54
N ILE A 299 17.08 4.43 -5.44
CA ILE A 299 16.18 3.54 -6.15
C ILE A 299 16.51 2.11 -5.77
N SER A 300 15.49 1.33 -5.44
CA SER A 300 15.62 -0.09 -5.14
C SER A 300 14.59 -0.87 -5.93
N ASP A 301 15.04 -1.86 -6.70
CA ASP A 301 14.20 -2.75 -7.47
C ASP A 301 14.49 -4.22 -7.10
N TYR A 302 13.63 -5.12 -7.56
CA TYR A 302 13.74 -6.56 -7.34
C TYR A 302 13.74 -7.36 -8.65
N GLY A 303 14.05 -6.70 -9.78
CA GLY A 303 14.08 -7.33 -11.09
C GLY A 303 15.44 -7.98 -11.38
N LYS A 304 15.86 -7.98 -12.65
CA LYS A 304 17.18 -8.51 -13.02
C LYS A 304 18.30 -7.59 -12.56
N THR A 305 19.36 -8.20 -12.03
CA THR A 305 20.57 -7.48 -11.64
C THR A 305 21.30 -6.95 -12.86
N ILE A 306 21.66 -5.68 -12.86
CA ILE A 306 22.45 -5.02 -13.90
C ILE A 306 23.90 -5.48 -13.77
N SER A 307 24.41 -6.07 -14.85
CA SER A 307 25.80 -6.54 -14.94
C SER A 307 26.79 -5.40 -14.66
N PRO A 308 27.83 -5.61 -13.83
CA PRO A 308 28.82 -4.59 -13.49
C PRO A 308 29.45 -3.89 -14.72
N ASN A 309 29.72 -4.66 -15.78
CA ASN A 309 30.35 -4.17 -17.00
C ASN A 309 29.48 -3.19 -17.80
N LEU A 310 28.16 -3.21 -17.60
CA LEU A 310 27.22 -2.33 -18.29
C LEU A 310 26.97 -1.03 -17.52
N LYS A 311 27.36 -0.94 -16.25
CA LYS A 311 27.01 0.23 -15.40
C LYS A 311 27.59 1.54 -15.93
N GLY A 312 28.85 1.53 -16.34
CA GLY A 312 29.51 2.74 -16.86
C GLY A 312 28.97 3.21 -18.21
N SER A 313 28.48 2.29 -19.05
CA SER A 313 27.88 2.66 -20.35
C SER A 313 26.42 3.07 -20.22
N LEU A 314 25.66 2.42 -19.34
CA LEU A 314 24.23 2.69 -19.17
C LEU A 314 23.97 4.00 -18.42
N PHE A 315 24.69 4.27 -17.32
CA PHE A 315 24.40 5.40 -16.42
C PHE A 315 25.21 6.66 -16.74
N ARG A 316 25.56 6.89 -18.01
CA ARG A 316 26.51 7.95 -18.38
C ARG A 316 26.01 9.34 -18.01
N LYS A 317 24.75 9.68 -18.28
CA LYS A 317 24.19 10.98 -17.89
C LYS A 317 24.05 11.07 -16.37
N THR A 318 23.58 9.99 -15.75
CA THR A 318 23.41 9.90 -14.30
C THR A 318 24.71 10.20 -13.55
N GLN A 319 25.82 9.60 -13.97
CA GLN A 319 27.14 9.83 -13.36
C GLN A 319 27.66 11.26 -13.55
N GLN A 320 27.24 11.96 -14.60
CA GLN A 320 27.58 13.37 -14.82
C GLN A 320 26.78 14.32 -13.92
N ILE A 321 25.51 14.00 -13.66
CA ILE A 321 24.60 14.84 -12.88
C ILE A 321 24.73 14.57 -11.37
N MET A 322 24.97 13.31 -10.99
CA MET A 322 25.08 12.84 -9.62
C MET A 322 26.51 12.32 -9.39
N PRO A 323 27.43 13.17 -8.89
CA PRO A 323 28.84 12.81 -8.75
C PRO A 323 29.06 11.67 -7.74
N GLU A 324 28.20 11.55 -6.73
CA GLU A 324 28.15 10.39 -5.84
C GLU A 324 27.14 9.40 -6.42
N PHE A 325 27.61 8.55 -7.33
CA PHE A 325 26.83 7.49 -7.96
C PHE A 325 27.34 6.11 -7.53
N GLU A 326 26.41 5.25 -7.13
CA GLU A 326 26.71 3.85 -6.87
C GLU A 326 25.51 2.98 -7.30
N CYS A 327 25.78 1.92 -8.06
CA CYS A 327 24.78 0.88 -8.33
C CYS A 327 25.34 -0.47 -7.85
N ILE A 328 24.66 -1.10 -6.90
CA ILE A 328 25.03 -2.40 -6.31
C ILE A 328 23.88 -3.41 -6.44
N PRO A 329 24.18 -4.73 -6.48
CA PRO A 329 23.16 -5.75 -6.42
C PRO A 329 22.34 -5.67 -5.13
N HIS A 330 21.02 -5.83 -5.22
CA HIS A 330 20.15 -5.88 -4.05
C HIS A 330 20.24 -7.28 -3.38
N PRO A 331 20.32 -7.39 -2.03
CA PRO A 331 20.51 -8.68 -1.34
C PRO A 331 19.42 -9.73 -1.58
N LYS A 332 18.22 -9.29 -1.99
CA LYS A 332 17.07 -10.16 -2.28
C LYS A 332 16.81 -10.31 -3.79
N GLY A 333 17.79 -9.99 -4.63
CA GLY A 333 17.63 -9.85 -6.08
C GLY A 333 17.22 -8.42 -6.48
N GLY A 334 17.63 -8.01 -7.69
CA GLY A 334 17.46 -6.65 -8.22
C GLY A 334 18.66 -5.73 -7.99
N ASN A 335 18.41 -4.42 -7.96
CA ASN A 335 19.44 -3.40 -7.85
C ASN A 335 19.13 -2.36 -6.78
N ILE A 336 20.20 -1.79 -6.22
CA ILE A 336 20.17 -0.57 -5.41
C ILE A 336 20.99 0.47 -6.16
N ILE A 337 20.37 1.58 -6.53
CA ILE A 337 21.02 2.73 -7.16
C ILE A 337 20.97 3.88 -6.16
N ASN A 338 22.14 4.24 -5.62
CA ASN A 338 22.33 5.36 -4.73
C ASN A 338 22.91 6.54 -5.52
N LEU A 339 22.25 7.69 -5.41
CA LEU A 339 22.63 8.93 -6.08
C LEU A 339 22.72 10.03 -5.03
N ALA A 340 23.79 10.81 -5.03
CA ALA A 340 23.85 12.02 -4.22
C ALA A 340 24.54 13.17 -4.95
N ARG A 341 24.10 14.38 -4.63
CA ARG A 341 24.77 15.62 -5.01
C ARG A 341 24.61 16.69 -3.93
N PRO A 342 25.58 17.59 -3.75
CA PRO A 342 25.37 18.83 -3.02
C PRO A 342 24.19 19.60 -3.63
N LYS A 343 23.41 20.28 -2.79
CA LYS A 343 22.33 21.15 -3.26
C LYS A 343 22.91 22.33 -4.04
#